data_AF-A0A2I0DBM1-F1
#
_entry.id   AF-A0A2I0DBM1-F1
#
_cell.length_a   1.000
_cell.length_b   1.000
_cell.length_c   1.000
_cell.angle_alpha   90.00
_cell.angle_beta   90.00
_cell.angle_gamma   90.00
#
_symmetry.space_group_name_H-M   'P 1'
#
loop_
_entity.id
_entity.type
_entity.pdbx_description
1 polymer ?
#
loop_
_entity_poly.entity_id
_entity_poly.type
_entity_poly.pdbx_seq_one_letter_code
_entity_poly.pdbx_strand_id
1 'polypeptide(L)'
;MNKKKASSLRKKDFILTKNPVLRYLGFSGLYFAQGITDGVTFFTIPAWLAMNDKSPLEIASFVAVIGIPWSFKIIIAPLIDRYTFSAMGRKRPWIIFGQLGLIISFLSIGSIDDPLNNMTGLMISGFFIS
;
A
#
# COMPACT_ATOMS: atom_id res chain seq x y z
N MET A 1 -11.68 -50.88 17.05
CA MET A 1 -11.67 -49.94 15.90
C MET A 1 -11.29 -48.55 16.41
N ASN A 2 -10.14 -48.00 15.97
CA ASN A 2 -9.35 -47.00 16.70
C ASN A 2 -9.78 -45.54 16.42
N LYS A 3 -10.37 -44.87 17.42
CA LYS A 3 -10.73 -43.43 17.36
C LYS A 3 -9.54 -42.50 17.07
N LYS A 4 -8.29 -42.94 17.26
CA LYS A 4 -7.07 -42.15 16.95
C LYS A 4 -6.79 -41.99 15.45
N LYS A 5 -7.38 -42.82 14.58
CA LYS A 5 -7.14 -42.74 13.12
C LYS A 5 -8.07 -41.75 12.41
N ALA A 6 -9.17 -41.37 13.04
CA ALA A 6 -10.13 -40.39 12.51
C ALA A 6 -9.71 -38.93 12.78
N SER A 7 -8.88 -38.68 13.80
CA SER A 7 -8.37 -37.33 14.12
C SER A 7 -7.14 -36.91 13.32
N SER A 8 -6.57 -37.80 12.49
CA SER A 8 -5.43 -37.48 11.61
C SER A 8 -5.87 -36.91 10.25
N LEU A 9 -7.18 -36.77 10.03
CA LEU A 9 -7.72 -36.17 8.82
C LEU A 9 -8.01 -34.68 9.06
N ARG A 10 -7.08 -33.86 8.57
CA ARG A 10 -7.40 -32.57 7.93
C ARG A 10 -7.83 -31.43 8.86
N LYS A 11 -7.07 -31.14 9.92
CA LYS A 11 -6.87 -29.73 10.29
C LYS A 11 -5.86 -29.15 9.31
N LYS A 12 -6.33 -28.63 8.17
CA LYS A 12 -5.56 -27.64 7.41
C LYS A 12 -5.44 -26.46 8.36
N ASP A 13 -4.36 -26.39 9.12
CA ASP A 13 -4.07 -25.24 9.95
C ASP A 13 -4.04 -24.02 9.02
N PHE A 14 -5.07 -23.18 9.08
CA PHE A 14 -5.17 -21.89 8.35
C PHE A 14 -4.21 -20.85 8.92
N ILE A 15 -3.04 -21.29 9.37
CA ILE A 15 -2.01 -20.46 9.96
C ILE A 15 -1.03 -20.14 8.84
N LEU A 16 -0.97 -18.86 8.44
CA LEU A 16 -0.09 -18.33 7.37
C LEU A 16 1.39 -18.71 7.56
N THR A 17 1.82 -18.91 8.81
CA THR A 17 3.19 -19.35 9.12
C THR A 17 3.44 -20.82 8.75
N LYS A 18 2.42 -21.68 8.75
CA LYS A 18 2.55 -23.13 8.53
C LYS A 18 2.27 -23.56 7.09
N ASN A 19 1.52 -22.76 6.32
CA ASN A 19 1.14 -23.12 4.95
C ASN A 19 1.76 -22.15 3.92
N PRO A 20 2.71 -22.62 3.08
CA PRO A 20 3.38 -21.77 2.10
C PRO A 20 2.43 -21.22 1.03
N VAL A 21 1.42 -21.99 0.60
CA VAL A 21 0.44 -21.56 -0.42
C VAL A 21 -0.39 -20.40 0.10
N LEU A 22 -0.89 -20.49 1.33
CA LEU A 22 -1.65 -19.40 1.96
C LEU A 22 -0.81 -18.13 2.12
N ARG A 23 0.49 -18.29 2.39
CA ARG A 23 1.43 -17.17 2.49
C ARG A 23 1.62 -16.47 1.16
N TYR A 24 1.89 -17.23 0.09
CA TYR A 24 2.05 -16.66 -1.25
C TYR A 24 0.76 -15.98 -1.71
N LEU A 25 -0.40 -16.62 -1.54
CA LEU A 25 -1.69 -16.02 -1.88
C LEU A 25 -1.98 -14.74 -1.07
N GLY A 26 -1.65 -14.73 0.22
CA GLY A 26 -1.79 -13.54 1.06
C GLY A 26 -0.90 -12.39 0.58
N PHE A 27 0.38 -12.67 0.29
CA PHE A 27 1.29 -11.65 -0.25
C PHE A 27 0.88 -11.17 -1.63
N SER A 28 0.42 -12.07 -2.52
CA SER A 28 -0.10 -11.71 -3.83
C SER A 28 -1.33 -10.80 -3.72
N GLY A 29 -2.25 -11.09 -2.81
CA GLY A 29 -3.42 -10.23 -2.57
C GLY A 29 -3.03 -8.84 -2.05
N LEU A 30 -2.07 -8.76 -1.12
CA LEU A 30 -1.56 -7.49 -0.63
C LEU A 30 -0.86 -6.68 -1.73
N TYR A 31 -0.04 -7.34 -2.57
CA TYR A 31 0.61 -6.70 -3.72
C TYR A 31 -0.39 -6.23 -4.77
N PHE A 32 -1.43 -7.01 -5.02
CA PHE A 32 -2.49 -6.65 -5.96
C PHE A 32 -3.27 -5.42 -5.46
N ALA A 33 -3.65 -5.40 -4.18
CA ALA A 33 -4.32 -4.25 -3.57
C ALA A 33 -3.43 -2.99 -3.62
N GLN A 34 -2.14 -3.11 -3.32
CA GLN A 34 -1.20 -2.00 -3.44
C GLN A 34 -1.09 -1.49 -4.88
N GLY A 35 -0.99 -2.39 -5.87
CA GLY A 35 -0.87 -2.02 -7.28
C GLY A 35 -2.10 -1.26 -7.81
N ILE A 36 -3.30 -1.56 -7.32
CA ILE A 36 -4.50 -0.79 -7.66
C ILE A 36 -4.37 0.66 -7.16
N THR A 37 -3.94 0.84 -5.92
CA THR A 37 -3.74 2.18 -5.34
C THR A 37 -2.73 2.98 -6.14
N ASP A 38 -1.56 2.39 -6.41
CA ASP A 38 -0.50 3.03 -7.19
C ASP A 38 -0.99 3.39 -8.59
N GLY A 39 -1.74 2.49 -9.23
CA GLY A 39 -2.32 2.73 -10.55
C GLY A 39 -3.30 3.90 -10.58
N VAL A 40 -4.15 4.01 -9.56
CA VAL A 40 -5.10 5.13 -9.44
C VAL A 40 -4.37 6.46 -9.29
N THR A 41 -3.35 6.51 -8.43
CA THR A 41 -2.62 7.74 -8.12
C THR A 41 -1.76 8.23 -9.30
N PHE A 42 -1.06 7.32 -10.00
CA PHE A 42 -0.14 7.69 -11.09
C PHE A 42 -0.79 7.81 -12.47
N PHE A 43 -1.94 7.15 -12.70
CA PHE A 43 -2.57 7.15 -14.03
C PHE A 43 -3.98 7.71 -14.00
N THR A 44 -4.85 7.23 -13.11
CA THR A 44 -6.27 7.63 -13.10
C THR A 44 -6.45 9.10 -12.73
N ILE A 45 -5.82 9.58 -11.66
CA ILE A 45 -5.96 10.99 -11.24
C ILE A 45 -5.37 11.96 -12.28
N PRO A 46 -4.16 11.76 -12.83
CA PRO A 46 -3.63 12.60 -13.90
C PRO A 46 -4.49 12.61 -15.16
N ALA A 47 -5.01 11.44 -15.56
CA ALA A 47 -5.92 11.34 -16.70
C ALA A 47 -7.22 12.10 -16.46
N TRP A 48 -7.79 11.99 -15.25
CA TRP A 48 -8.98 12.74 -14.86
C TRP A 48 -8.73 14.25 -14.82
N LEU A 49 -7.58 14.71 -14.31
CA LEU A 49 -7.20 16.13 -14.36
C LEU A 49 -7.09 16.63 -15.81
N ALA A 50 -6.52 15.84 -16.72
CA ALA A 50 -6.44 16.17 -18.14
C ALA A 50 -7.81 16.30 -18.81
N MET A 51 -8.78 15.48 -18.40
CA MET A 51 -10.17 15.57 -18.89
C MET A 51 -10.93 16.79 -18.36
N ASN A 52 -10.48 17.39 -17.25
CA ASN A 52 -11.08 18.60 -16.66
C ASN A 52 -10.33 19.88 -17.05
N ASP A 53 -9.68 19.89 -18.22
CA ASP A 53 -8.97 21.03 -18.80
C ASP A 53 -7.87 21.64 -17.90
N LYS A 54 -7.28 20.85 -16.99
CA LYS A 54 -6.13 21.30 -16.19
C LYS A 54 -4.88 21.40 -17.04
N SER A 55 -4.00 22.33 -16.67
CA SER A 55 -2.79 22.57 -17.45
C SER A 55 -1.83 21.36 -17.36
N PRO A 56 -1.07 21.05 -18.43
CA PRO A 56 -0.05 20.01 -18.38
C PRO A 56 0.98 20.22 -17.27
N LEU A 57 1.24 21.48 -16.91
CA LEU A 57 2.18 21.84 -15.83
C LEU A 57 1.65 21.41 -14.45
N GLU A 58 0.37 21.64 -14.17
CA GLU A 58 -0.26 21.21 -12.90
C GLU A 58 -0.26 19.69 -12.77
N ILE A 59 -0.55 18.98 -13.86
CA ILE A 59 -0.56 17.50 -13.87
C ILE A 59 0.87 16.97 -13.66
N ALA A 60 1.86 17.54 -14.36
CA ALA A 60 3.25 17.16 -14.19
C ALA A 60 3.75 17.44 -12.77
N SER A 61 3.34 18.57 -12.18
CA SER A 61 3.68 18.93 -10.80
C SER A 61 3.07 17.95 -9.79
N PHE A 62 1.82 17.54 -10.00
CA PHE A 62 1.15 16.53 -9.18
C PHE A 62 1.89 15.18 -9.22
N VAL A 63 2.20 14.69 -10.41
CA VAL A 63 2.96 13.44 -10.59
C VAL A 63 4.36 13.53 -9.98
N ALA A 64 5.04 14.68 -10.12
CA ALA A 64 6.35 14.90 -9.52
C ALA A 64 6.31 14.83 -7.98
N VAL A 65 5.32 15.47 -7.36
CA VAL A 65 5.13 15.46 -5.89
C VAL A 65 4.87 14.05 -5.36
N ILE A 66 4.03 13.29 -6.06
CA ILE A 66 3.74 11.87 -5.78
C ILE A 66 4.99 10.99 -5.94
N GLY A 67 5.93 11.36 -6.80
CA GLY A 67 7.21 10.64 -6.95
C GLY A 67 8.22 10.87 -5.81
N ILE A 68 8.02 11.88 -4.96
CA ILE A 68 9.00 12.24 -3.91
C ILE A 68 9.14 11.15 -2.83
N PRO A 69 8.06 10.55 -2.29
CA PRO A 69 8.17 9.44 -1.33
C PRO A 69 9.02 8.26 -1.83
N TRP A 70 8.93 7.93 -3.12
CA TRP A 70 9.77 6.92 -3.75
C TRP A 70 11.27 7.26 -3.67
N SER A 71 11.62 8.54 -3.68
CA SER A 71 13.00 9.01 -3.53
C SER A 71 13.50 8.83 -2.08
N PHE A 72 12.63 9.01 -1.08
CA PHE A 72 12.96 8.74 0.33
C PHE A 72 13.23 7.26 0.62
N LYS A 73 12.79 6.35 -0.26
CA LYS A 73 13.05 4.91 -0.13
C LYS A 73 14.54 4.57 0.03
N ILE A 74 15.44 5.37 -0.56
CA ILE A 74 16.90 5.20 -0.45
C ILE A 74 17.38 5.35 1.01
N ILE A 75 16.74 6.24 1.78
CA ILE A 75 17.07 6.49 3.20
C ILE A 75 16.32 5.50 4.10
N ILE A 76 15.07 5.20 3.74
CA ILE A 76 14.22 4.28 4.52
C ILE A 76 14.75 2.84 4.42
N ALA A 77 15.34 2.41 3.30
CA ALA A 77 15.86 1.05 3.15
C ALA A 77 16.96 0.68 4.18
N PRO A 78 18.03 1.48 4.37
CA PRO A 78 19.00 1.29 5.46
C PRO A 78 18.37 1.33 6.86
N LEU A 79 17.37 2.20 7.06
CA LEU A 79 16.66 2.32 8.32
C LEU A 79 15.89 1.02 8.65
N ILE A 80 15.17 0.48 7.66
CA ILE A 80 14.45 -0.79 7.76
C ILE A 80 15.39 -1.95 8.10
N ASP A 81 16.60 -1.94 7.52
CA ASP A 81 17.59 -2.98 7.78
C ASP A 81 18.23 -2.88 9.17
N ARG A 82 18.31 -1.67 9.75
CA ARG A 82 18.88 -1.46 11.09
C ARG A 82 17.87 -1.67 12.21
N TYR A 83 16.61 -1.30 12.00
CA TYR A 83 15.57 -1.35 13.03
C TYR A 83 14.70 -2.61 12.87
N THR A 84 15.02 -3.65 13.64
CA THR A 84 14.25 -4.89 13.68
C THR A 84 13.48 -5.02 14.99
N PHE A 85 12.14 -5.04 14.92
CA PHE A 85 11.29 -5.21 16.11
C PHE A 85 11.24 -6.70 16.51
N SER A 86 11.89 -7.03 17.63
CA SER A 86 12.15 -8.43 18.02
C SER A 86 10.89 -9.27 18.26
N ALA A 87 9.81 -8.66 18.77
CA ALA A 87 8.55 -9.37 19.10
C ALA A 87 7.71 -9.82 17.89
N MET A 88 7.79 -9.12 16.75
CA MET A 88 7.03 -9.43 15.53
C MET A 88 7.91 -9.94 14.38
N GLY A 89 9.21 -10.06 14.61
CA GLY A 89 10.19 -10.44 13.60
C GLY A 89 10.54 -9.32 12.61
N ARG A 90 11.50 -9.60 11.73
CA ARG A 90 12.18 -8.59 10.92
C ARG A 90 11.31 -7.88 9.86
N LYS A 91 10.28 -8.54 9.33
CA LYS A 91 9.53 -8.03 8.15
C LYS A 91 8.07 -7.63 8.43
N ARG A 92 7.45 -8.17 9.50
CA ARG A 92 6.01 -7.99 9.76
C ARG A 92 5.63 -6.55 10.18
N PRO A 93 6.38 -5.85 11.04
CA PRO A 93 6.08 -4.46 11.42
C PRO A 93 6.05 -3.53 10.21
N TRP A 94 6.96 -3.73 9.27
CA TRP A 94 7.07 -2.92 8.06
C TRP A 94 5.91 -3.14 7.08
N ILE A 95 5.41 -4.37 6.97
CA ILE A 95 4.19 -4.65 6.18
C ILE A 95 2.99 -3.96 6.82
N ILE A 96 2.83 -4.04 8.15
CA ILE A 96 1.73 -3.40 8.86
C ILE A 96 1.81 -1.87 8.71
N PHE A 97 3.00 -1.31 8.84
CA PHE A 97 3.22 0.13 8.65
C PHE A 97 2.84 0.58 7.24
N GLY A 98 3.25 -0.16 6.19
CA GLY A 98 2.87 0.15 4.82
C GLY A 98 1.36 0.03 4.57
N GLN A 99 0.71 -0.98 5.13
CA GLN A 99 -0.75 -1.14 5.02
C GLN A 99 -1.53 -0.04 5.76
N LEU A 100 -1.05 0.39 6.94
CA LEU A 100 -1.62 1.53 7.66
C LEU A 100 -1.44 2.83 6.88
N GLY A 101 -0.26 3.02 6.27
CA GLY A 101 0.00 4.11 5.32
C GLY A 101 -1.09 4.13 4.25
N LEU A 102 -1.21 3.05 3.47
CA LEU A 102 -2.22 2.94 2.39
C LEU A 102 -3.67 3.25 2.85
N ILE A 103 -4.06 2.85 4.06
CA ILE A 103 -5.40 3.16 4.59
C ILE A 103 -5.55 4.66 4.86
N ILE A 104 -4.59 5.28 5.54
CA ILE A 104 -4.58 6.72 5.84
C ILE A 104 -4.56 7.53 4.54
N SER A 105 -3.77 7.06 3.57
CA SER A 105 -3.64 7.59 2.22
C SER A 105 -5.00 7.62 1.48
N PHE A 106 -5.74 6.51 1.49
CA PHE A 106 -7.09 6.46 0.90
C PHE A 106 -8.08 7.38 1.63
N LEU A 107 -8.06 7.40 2.97
CA LEU A 107 -8.93 8.28 3.76
C LEU A 107 -8.62 9.77 3.47
N SER A 108 -7.34 10.10 3.24
CA SER A 108 -6.90 11.46 2.94
C SER A 108 -7.40 11.96 1.58
N ILE A 109 -7.52 11.11 0.56
CA ILE A 109 -8.22 11.48 -0.69
C ILE A 109 -9.71 11.67 -0.46
N GLY A 110 -10.34 10.77 0.31
CA GLY A 110 -11.78 10.80 0.55
C GLY A 110 -12.26 12.00 1.35
N SER A 111 -11.36 12.68 2.07
CA SER A 111 -11.66 13.87 2.89
C SER A 111 -11.52 15.19 2.13
N ILE A 112 -11.27 15.16 0.81
CA ILE A 112 -11.13 16.35 -0.02
C ILE A 112 -12.50 16.70 -0.62
N ASP A 113 -13.17 17.70 -0.04
CA ASP A 113 -14.49 18.14 -0.48
C ASP A 113 -14.49 18.74 -1.91
N ASP A 114 -13.37 19.32 -2.37
CA ASP A 114 -13.26 19.97 -3.70
C ASP A 114 -11.85 19.82 -4.35
N PRO A 115 -11.54 18.68 -4.98
CA PRO A 115 -10.21 18.40 -5.53
C PRO A 115 -9.80 19.26 -6.74
N LEU A 116 -10.77 19.85 -7.46
CA LEU A 116 -10.49 20.71 -8.64
C LEU A 116 -10.13 22.16 -8.28
N ASN A 117 -10.66 22.66 -7.16
CA ASN A 117 -10.41 24.01 -6.67
C ASN A 117 -9.20 24.06 -5.72
N ASN A 118 -8.86 22.94 -5.06
CA ASN A 118 -7.74 22.86 -4.13
C ASN A 118 -6.66 21.87 -4.59
N MET A 119 -5.96 22.25 -5.67
CA MET A 119 -4.85 21.46 -6.24
C MET A 119 -3.73 21.20 -5.22
N THR A 120 -3.46 22.13 -4.32
CA THR A 120 -2.46 21.97 -3.25
C THR A 120 -2.86 20.86 -2.27
N GLY A 121 -4.12 20.83 -1.85
CA GLY A 121 -4.66 19.75 -1.01
C GLY A 121 -4.58 18.39 -1.69
N LEU A 122 -4.90 18.33 -2.99
CA LEU A 122 -4.77 17.12 -3.80
C LEU A 122 -3.31 16.64 -3.88
N MET A 123 -2.35 17.55 -4.08
CA MET A 123 -0.92 17.23 -4.13
C MET A 123 -0.38 16.75 -2.79
N ILE A 124 -0.77 17.39 -1.68
CA ILE A 124 -0.35 16.98 -0.33
C ILE A 124 -0.91 15.59 -0.01
N SER A 125 -2.20 15.35 -0.28
CA SER A 125 -2.77 14.03 -0.09
C SER A 125 -2.10 12.99 -0.98
N GLY A 126 -1.84 13.30 -2.25
CA GLY A 126 -1.08 12.44 -3.18
C GLY A 126 0.33 12.10 -2.68
N PHE A 127 1.03 13.07 -2.07
CA PHE A 127 2.32 12.84 -1.42
C PHE A 127 2.22 11.84 -0.27
N PHE A 128 1.20 11.94 0.59
CA PHE A 128 1.01 10.98 1.68
C PHE A 128 0.54 9.60 1.19
N ILE A 129 0.10 9.48 -0.06
CA ILE A 129 -0.36 8.23 -0.66
C ILE A 129 0.77 7.38 -1.22
N SER A 130 1.84 8.01 -1.65
CA SER A 130 2.92 7.38 -2.41
C SER A 130 4.07 6.97 -1.51
#